data_AF-A0A1Y1Q9A8-F1
#
_entry.id   AF-A0A1Y1Q9A8-F1
#
_cell.length_a   1.000
_cell.length_b   1.000
_cell.length_c   1.000
_cell.angle_alpha   90.00
_cell.angle_beta   90.00
_cell.angle_gamma   90.00
#
_symmetry.space_group_name_H-M   'P 1'
#
loop_
_entity.id
_entity.type
_entity.pdbx_description
1 polymer ?
#
loop_
_entity_poly.entity_id
_entity_poly.type
_entity_poly.pdbx_seq_one_letter_code
_entity_poly.pdbx_strand_id
1 'polypeptide(L)'
;MGFIESLFSGVRVFVSELVTVVAKAVRVVLEEIDHSSFGRAATQLVQGATRKYFSTAQDLVDEERELAEKFVRDGRRSETDAERLQEIAAERETLRKQIDAAKASNAAQEFRENQDQVVAVAPSDDEASASIGIIASKTCPECGETMRIRQGGFNDKTKRRNFYWQCTSAKFSCPTIKLDPMKERASVIRKQDPNLDLSTPDRRAIWERKDVLVETASRLRNALGDDDSEIVCPAHLLPMKLLPRSQADGRLLTTYEYVCLAVDSEGRACQHRIPLETFPQVSEALRRREGQGIINS
;
A
#
# COMPACT_ATOMS: atom_id res chain seq x y z
N MET A 1 13.17 16.38 11.57
CA MET A 1 13.35 15.31 10.57
C MET A 1 13.04 14.02 11.28
N GLY A 2 11.88 13.41 10.96
CA GLY A 2 11.42 12.19 11.62
C GLY A 2 12.31 11.01 11.22
N PHE A 3 12.60 10.16 12.20
CA PHE A 3 13.61 9.12 12.11
C PHE A 3 13.19 7.99 11.16
N ILE A 4 11.92 7.82 10.80
CA ILE A 4 11.47 6.70 9.96
C ILE A 4 10.62 7.15 8.76
N GLU A 5 11.07 6.73 7.57
CA GLU A 5 10.25 6.60 6.36
C GLU A 5 9.65 5.18 6.35
N SER A 6 8.51 4.97 7.02
CA SER A 6 7.96 3.62 7.25
C SER A 6 6.84 3.30 6.27
N LEU A 7 6.92 2.13 5.65
CA LEU A 7 5.76 1.50 5.01
C LEU A 7 5.15 0.54 6.01
N PHE A 8 3.90 0.77 6.41
CA PHE A 8 3.15 -0.14 7.25
C PHE A 8 2.17 -0.92 6.38
N SER A 9 2.32 -2.24 6.36
CA SER A 9 1.34 -3.16 5.77
C SER A 9 1.26 -4.42 6.63
N GLY A 10 0.25 -4.49 7.50
CA GLY A 10 0.22 -5.46 8.59
C GLY A 10 1.56 -5.49 9.36
N VAL A 11 2.17 -6.68 9.48
CA VAL A 11 3.46 -6.90 10.17
C VAL A 11 4.70 -6.56 9.32
N ARG A 12 4.60 -5.89 8.16
CA ARG A 12 5.80 -5.44 7.40
C ARG A 12 6.10 -3.97 7.72
N VAL A 13 7.34 -3.67 8.13
CA VAL A 13 7.84 -2.31 8.38
C VAL A 13 9.24 -2.11 7.83
N PHE A 14 9.46 -0.97 7.18
CA PHE A 14 10.79 -0.47 6.82
C PHE A 14 11.28 0.47 7.93
N VAL A 15 12.41 0.13 8.53
CA VAL A 15 13.11 0.93 9.54
C VAL A 15 14.36 1.51 8.89
N SER A 16 14.63 2.79 9.05
CA SER A 16 15.75 3.53 8.46
C SER A 16 17.14 3.20 9.04
N GLU A 17 17.22 2.23 9.96
CA GLU A 17 18.46 1.73 10.55
C GLU A 17 18.65 0.23 10.30
N LEU A 18 19.92 -0.19 10.21
CA LEU A 18 20.30 -1.60 10.17
C LEU A 18 20.14 -2.22 11.55
N VAL A 19 19.10 -3.04 11.72
CA VAL A 19 18.87 -3.78 12.96
C VAL A 19 19.09 -5.26 12.71
N THR A 20 20.12 -5.81 13.33
CA THR A 20 20.48 -7.24 13.24
C THR A 20 19.82 -8.10 14.30
N VAL A 21 19.26 -7.49 15.36
CA VAL A 21 18.64 -8.18 16.49
C VAL A 21 17.15 -7.91 16.50
N VAL A 22 16.33 -8.94 16.26
CA VAL A 22 14.86 -8.84 16.15
C VAL A 22 14.23 -8.14 17.36
N ALA A 23 14.61 -8.51 18.58
CA ALA A 23 14.08 -7.87 19.80
C ALA A 23 14.39 -6.37 19.87
N LYS A 24 15.57 -5.95 19.37
CA LYS A 24 15.93 -4.53 19.26
C LYS A 24 15.12 -3.86 18.14
N ALA A 25 14.86 -4.57 17.05
CA ALA A 25 14.11 -4.08 15.90
C ALA A 25 12.63 -3.81 16.27
N VAL A 26 12.00 -4.77 16.95
CA VAL A 26 10.64 -4.64 17.49
C VAL A 26 10.59 -3.49 18.50
N ARG A 27 11.55 -3.41 19.43
CA ARG A 27 11.61 -2.29 20.38
C ARG A 27 11.71 -0.94 19.69
N VAL A 28 12.61 -0.79 18.70
CA VAL A 28 12.78 0.46 17.94
C VAL A 28 11.50 0.84 17.20
N VAL A 29 10.82 -0.12 16.57
CA VAL A 29 9.53 0.15 15.90
C VAL A 29 8.46 0.58 16.90
N LEU A 30 8.35 -0.09 18.05
CA LEU A 30 7.35 0.24 19.06
C LEU A 30 7.62 1.59 19.73
N GLU A 31 8.88 1.86 20.10
CA GLU A 31 9.30 3.15 20.65
C GLU A 31 9.03 4.28 19.65
N GLU A 32 9.34 4.10 18.37
CA GLU A 32 9.07 5.17 17.39
C GLU A 32 7.57 5.37 17.16
N ILE A 33 6.77 4.29 17.10
CA ILE A 33 5.30 4.41 16.97
C ILE A 33 4.76 5.22 18.16
N ASP A 34 5.23 4.96 19.38
CA ASP A 34 4.84 5.67 20.59
C ASP A 34 5.34 7.15 20.60
N HIS A 35 6.52 7.43 20.05
CA HIS A 35 7.15 8.76 20.01
C HIS A 35 6.70 9.64 18.83
N SER A 36 6.21 9.03 17.76
CA SER A 36 5.71 9.74 16.58
C SER A 36 4.47 10.57 16.92
N SER A 37 4.17 11.58 16.10
CA SER A 37 2.90 12.32 16.20
C SER A 37 1.66 11.42 16.09
N PHE A 38 1.84 10.19 15.56
CA PHE A 38 0.80 9.16 15.46
C PHE A 38 0.50 8.50 16.83
N GLY A 39 1.51 8.26 17.67
CA GLY A 39 1.36 7.57 18.97
C GLY A 39 0.57 8.37 20.01
N ARG A 40 0.70 9.71 20.02
CA ARG A 40 -0.02 10.57 21.00
C ARG A 40 -1.54 10.61 20.78
N ALA A 41 -2.04 10.24 19.61
CA ALA A 41 -3.46 10.26 19.29
C ALA A 41 -4.15 8.87 19.38
N ALA A 42 -3.38 7.78 19.47
CA ALA A 42 -3.84 6.43 19.14
C ALA A 42 -3.98 5.48 20.34
N THR A 43 -4.27 5.98 21.55
CA THR A 43 -4.34 5.12 22.75
C THR A 43 -5.65 4.36 22.91
N GLN A 44 -6.66 4.54 22.06
CA GLN A 44 -7.91 3.77 22.14
C GLN A 44 -8.48 3.47 20.75
N LEU A 45 -8.86 2.19 20.56
CA LEU A 45 -9.64 1.58 19.45
C LEU A 45 -8.81 0.90 18.35
N VAL A 46 -8.60 -0.41 18.51
CA VAL A 46 -8.03 -1.29 17.47
C VAL A 46 -9.11 -2.29 16.98
N GLN A 47 -9.01 -2.62 15.69
CA GLN A 47 -9.86 -3.45 14.82
C GLN A 47 -11.20 -2.87 14.33
N GLY A 48 -11.91 -2.05 15.11
CA GLY A 48 -13.15 -1.39 14.67
C GLY A 48 -12.95 -0.06 13.92
N ALA A 49 -11.84 0.62 14.18
CA ALA A 49 -11.61 2.00 13.74
C ALA A 49 -11.37 2.12 12.22
N THR A 50 -10.59 1.22 11.62
CA THR A 50 -10.27 1.30 10.19
C THR A 50 -11.49 1.14 9.29
N ARG A 51 -12.43 0.25 9.66
CA ARG A 51 -13.71 0.09 8.95
C ARG A 51 -14.56 1.37 9.01
N LYS A 52 -14.58 2.03 10.18
CA LYS A 52 -15.27 3.32 10.33
C LYS A 52 -14.65 4.38 9.41
N TYR A 53 -13.32 4.46 9.35
CA TYR A 53 -12.65 5.42 8.46
C TYR A 53 -12.93 5.16 6.99
N PHE A 54 -12.94 3.89 6.56
CA PHE A 54 -13.32 3.56 5.18
C PHE A 54 -14.79 3.85 4.89
N SER A 55 -15.69 3.67 5.85
CA SER A 55 -17.09 4.11 5.71
C SER A 55 -17.18 5.62 5.51
N THR A 56 -16.47 6.41 6.32
CA THR A 56 -16.43 7.88 6.16
C THR A 56 -15.82 8.28 4.81
N ALA A 57 -14.77 7.59 4.37
CA ALA A 57 -14.21 7.82 3.04
C ALA A 57 -15.24 7.51 1.93
N GLN A 58 -16.03 6.46 2.10
CA GLN A 58 -17.10 6.08 1.17
C GLN A 58 -18.20 7.14 1.12
N ASP A 59 -18.65 7.64 2.28
CA ASP A 59 -19.64 8.72 2.36
C ASP A 59 -19.16 9.98 1.61
N LEU A 60 -17.89 10.36 1.79
CA LEU A 60 -17.29 11.49 1.06
C LEU A 60 -17.15 11.25 -0.45
N VAL A 61 -16.97 10.01 -0.89
CA VAL A 61 -16.93 9.63 -2.30
C VAL A 61 -18.33 9.65 -2.91
N ASP A 62 -19.32 9.15 -2.18
CA ASP A 62 -20.72 9.16 -2.64
C ASP A 62 -21.23 10.59 -2.76
N GLU A 63 -20.90 11.47 -1.81
CA GLU A 63 -21.25 12.90 -1.90
C GLU A 63 -20.54 13.60 -3.07
N GLU A 64 -19.23 13.35 -3.28
CA GLU A 64 -18.52 13.89 -4.45
C GLU A 64 -19.14 13.40 -5.77
N ARG A 65 -19.59 12.14 -5.83
CA ARG A 65 -20.30 11.60 -6.99
C ARG A 65 -21.62 12.34 -7.22
N GLU A 66 -22.41 12.60 -6.19
CA GLU A 66 -23.65 13.37 -6.33
C GLU A 66 -23.39 14.79 -6.86
N LEU A 67 -22.34 15.46 -6.36
CA LEU A 67 -21.93 16.77 -6.86
C LEU A 67 -21.44 16.72 -8.31
N ALA A 68 -20.72 15.67 -8.69
CA ALA A 68 -20.30 15.43 -10.06
C ALA A 68 -21.49 15.19 -11.00
N GLU A 69 -22.48 14.40 -10.58
CA GLU A 69 -23.71 14.16 -11.34
C GLU A 69 -24.53 15.44 -11.54
N LYS A 70 -24.62 16.29 -10.50
CA LYS A 70 -25.22 17.63 -10.62
C LYS A 70 -24.45 18.48 -11.64
N PHE A 71 -23.13 18.50 -11.58
CA PHE A 71 -22.29 19.24 -12.53
C PHE A 71 -22.49 18.77 -13.98
N VAL A 72 -22.51 17.46 -14.23
CA VAL A 72 -22.76 16.90 -15.57
C VAL A 72 -24.16 17.27 -16.07
N ARG A 73 -25.17 17.21 -15.20
CA ARG A 73 -26.56 17.55 -15.55
C ARG A 73 -26.73 19.04 -15.84
N ASP A 74 -26.16 19.89 -15.00
CA ASP A 74 -26.41 21.34 -15.03
C ASP A 74 -25.39 22.09 -15.90
N GLY A 75 -24.30 21.44 -16.29
CA GLY A 75 -23.21 21.96 -17.13
C GLY A 75 -22.32 23.01 -16.44
N ARG A 76 -22.61 23.37 -15.19
CA ARG A 76 -21.87 24.33 -14.38
C ARG A 76 -21.97 23.98 -12.90
N ARG A 77 -20.97 24.38 -12.12
CA ARG A 77 -21.01 24.26 -10.64
C ARG A 77 -21.58 25.53 -10.01
N SER A 78 -22.38 25.37 -8.97
CA SER A 78 -22.73 26.48 -8.09
C SER A 78 -21.56 26.82 -7.16
N GLU A 79 -21.60 28.02 -6.57
CA GLU A 79 -20.63 28.43 -5.55
C GLU A 79 -20.69 27.50 -4.33
N THR A 80 -21.89 27.13 -3.88
CA THR A 80 -22.11 26.17 -2.79
C THR A 80 -21.52 24.79 -3.08
N ASP A 81 -21.66 24.28 -4.31
CA ASP A 81 -21.05 22.99 -4.69
C ASP A 81 -19.51 23.09 -4.68
N ALA A 82 -18.95 24.24 -5.10
CA ALA A 82 -17.52 24.46 -5.10
C ALA A 82 -16.95 24.56 -3.67
N GLU A 83 -17.65 25.25 -2.77
CA GLU A 83 -17.31 25.31 -1.34
C GLU A 83 -17.36 23.92 -0.71
N ARG A 84 -18.41 23.14 -0.97
CA ARG A 84 -18.54 21.79 -0.41
C ARG A 84 -17.41 20.86 -0.87
N LEU A 85 -16.97 20.96 -2.12
CA LEU A 85 -15.82 20.20 -2.60
C LEU A 85 -14.50 20.59 -1.91
N GLN A 86 -14.34 21.85 -1.51
CA GLN A 86 -13.19 22.26 -0.70
C GLN A 86 -13.25 21.66 0.71
N GLU A 87 -14.44 21.63 1.31
CA GLU A 87 -14.65 20.97 2.61
C GLU A 87 -14.37 19.47 2.54
N ILE A 88 -14.90 18.76 1.54
CA ILE A 88 -14.61 17.33 1.31
C ILE A 88 -13.10 17.11 1.19
N ALA A 89 -12.38 17.99 0.49
CA ALA A 89 -10.93 17.87 0.37
C ALA A 89 -10.20 18.06 1.72
N ALA A 90 -10.71 18.93 2.60
CA ALA A 90 -10.16 19.14 3.94
C ALA A 90 -10.50 17.98 4.89
N GLU A 91 -11.71 17.43 4.79
CA GLU A 91 -12.14 16.25 5.54
C GLU A 91 -11.31 15.02 5.15
N ARG A 92 -11.05 14.81 3.85
CA ARG A 92 -10.14 13.76 3.37
C ARG A 92 -8.74 13.88 3.96
N GLU A 93 -8.20 15.09 4.04
CA GLU A 93 -6.87 15.29 4.61
C GLU A 93 -6.81 14.93 6.10
N THR A 94 -7.87 15.25 6.84
CA THR A 94 -8.01 14.84 8.24
C THR A 94 -8.15 13.32 8.35
N LEU A 95 -8.96 12.71 7.50
CA LEU A 95 -9.20 11.28 7.47
C LEU A 95 -7.95 10.48 7.12
N ARG A 96 -7.11 10.98 6.19
CA ARG A 96 -5.82 10.36 5.84
C ARG A 96 -4.93 10.20 7.08
N LYS A 97 -4.77 11.27 7.85
CA LYS A 97 -3.98 11.25 9.09
C LYS A 97 -4.52 10.26 10.12
N GLN A 98 -5.84 10.13 10.22
CA GLN A 98 -6.48 9.16 11.12
C GLN A 98 -6.26 7.72 10.66
N ILE A 99 -6.36 7.44 9.36
CA ILE A 99 -6.07 6.13 8.78
C ILE A 99 -4.60 5.76 9.00
N ASP A 100 -3.68 6.68 8.75
CA ASP A 100 -2.24 6.43 8.93
C ASP A 100 -1.90 6.13 10.39
N ALA A 101 -2.48 6.89 11.33
CA ALA A 101 -2.32 6.64 12.76
C ALA A 101 -2.87 5.27 13.18
N ALA A 102 -4.06 4.90 12.67
CA ALA A 102 -4.67 3.60 12.96
C ALA A 102 -3.86 2.44 12.36
N LYS A 103 -3.33 2.58 11.15
CA LYS A 103 -2.45 1.59 10.52
C LYS A 103 -1.16 1.41 11.31
N ALA A 104 -0.52 2.49 11.75
CA ALA A 104 0.67 2.42 12.59
C ALA A 104 0.39 1.71 13.93
N SER A 105 -0.73 2.04 14.58
CA SER A 105 -1.14 1.40 15.85
C SER A 105 -1.43 -0.10 15.69
N ASN A 106 -2.19 -0.47 14.64
CA ASN A 106 -2.45 -1.87 14.31
C ASN A 106 -1.15 -2.64 14.04
N ALA A 107 -0.24 -2.06 13.24
CA ALA A 107 1.06 -2.67 12.99
C ALA A 107 1.86 -2.88 14.28
N ALA A 108 1.92 -1.88 15.17
CA ALA A 108 2.54 -2.01 16.50
C ALA A 108 1.96 -3.19 17.30
N GLN A 109 0.63 -3.29 17.36
CA GLN A 109 -0.03 -4.39 18.05
C GLN A 109 0.34 -5.75 17.44
N GLU A 110 0.26 -5.87 16.10
CA GLU A 110 0.61 -7.12 15.44
C GLU A 110 2.09 -7.49 15.64
N PHE A 111 3.01 -6.52 15.71
CA PHE A 111 4.41 -6.80 16.06
C PHE A 111 4.56 -7.34 17.49
N ARG A 112 3.84 -6.76 18.46
CA ARG A 112 3.86 -7.25 19.85
C ARG A 112 3.36 -8.70 19.93
N GLU A 113 2.27 -8.99 19.23
CA GLU A 113 1.66 -10.32 19.21
C GLU A 113 2.50 -11.37 18.47
N ASN A 114 3.34 -10.95 17.51
CA ASN A 114 4.10 -11.86 16.65
C ASN A 114 5.63 -11.71 16.79
N GLN A 115 6.10 -11.15 17.91
CA GLN A 115 7.52 -10.83 18.12
C GLN A 115 8.47 -12.03 17.92
N ASP A 116 8.00 -13.25 18.20
CA ASP A 116 8.80 -14.48 18.09
C ASP A 116 8.81 -15.07 16.66
N GLN A 117 7.98 -14.54 15.77
CA GLN A 117 7.81 -15.01 14.38
C GLN A 117 8.34 -14.00 13.35
N VAL A 118 8.80 -12.84 13.79
CA VAL A 118 9.34 -11.80 12.92
C VAL A 118 10.85 -11.95 12.72
N VAL A 119 11.30 -11.56 11.54
CA VAL A 119 12.70 -11.47 11.14
C VAL A 119 13.01 -10.03 10.76
N ALA A 120 14.26 -9.63 10.97
CA ALA A 120 14.80 -8.38 10.46
C ALA A 120 15.76 -8.71 9.31
N VAL A 121 15.43 -8.27 8.10
CA VAL A 121 16.21 -8.54 6.88
C VAL A 121 16.60 -7.25 6.18
N ALA A 122 17.67 -7.29 5.40
CA ALA A 122 18.02 -6.15 4.56
C ALA A 122 16.98 -5.97 3.44
N PRO A 123 16.59 -4.72 3.11
CA PRO A 123 15.68 -4.46 2.00
C PRO A 123 16.24 -4.95 0.68
N SER A 124 15.38 -5.59 -0.12
CA SER A 124 15.70 -6.13 -1.43
C SER A 124 14.71 -5.62 -2.48
N ASP A 125 15.00 -5.87 -3.76
CA ASP A 125 14.06 -5.59 -4.85
C ASP A 125 12.72 -6.31 -4.61
N ASP A 126 12.75 -7.54 -4.07
CA ASP A 126 11.53 -8.31 -3.81
C ASP A 126 10.74 -7.76 -2.61
N GLU A 127 11.40 -7.27 -1.55
CA GLU A 127 10.73 -6.56 -0.45
C GLU A 127 10.06 -5.26 -0.94
N ALA A 128 10.73 -4.53 -1.83
CA ALA A 128 10.17 -3.31 -2.42
C ALA A 128 8.99 -3.63 -3.36
N SER A 129 9.10 -4.67 -4.19
CA SER A 129 8.01 -5.16 -5.05
C SER A 129 6.81 -5.62 -4.22
N ALA A 130 7.03 -6.38 -3.14
CA ALA A 130 6.00 -6.81 -2.19
C ALA A 130 5.23 -5.63 -1.55
N SER A 131 5.87 -4.46 -1.48
CA SER A 131 5.33 -3.26 -0.82
C SER A 131 4.65 -2.28 -1.77
N ILE A 132 4.56 -2.58 -3.07
CA ILE A 132 3.95 -1.70 -4.07
C ILE A 132 2.46 -1.50 -3.77
N GLY A 133 2.03 -0.24 -3.79
CA GLY A 133 0.63 0.13 -3.56
C GLY A 133 0.31 0.48 -2.11
N ILE A 134 1.18 0.14 -1.17
CA ILE A 134 1.08 0.55 0.23
C ILE A 134 1.55 2.00 0.35
N ILE A 135 0.74 2.81 1.04
CA ILE A 135 1.09 4.20 1.37
C ILE A 135 2.09 4.17 2.53
N ALA A 136 3.17 4.94 2.41
CA ALA A 136 4.19 5.10 3.43
C ALA A 136 3.89 6.31 4.31
N SER A 137 4.36 6.27 5.54
CA SER A 137 4.51 7.44 6.43
C SER A 137 5.62 8.40 5.94
N LYS A 138 6.41 8.01 4.92
CA LYS A 138 7.39 8.89 4.29
C LYS A 138 6.72 10.15 3.76
N THR A 139 7.14 11.30 4.27
CA THR A 139 6.65 12.61 3.82
C THR A 139 7.42 13.09 2.60
N CYS A 140 6.71 13.61 1.61
CA CYS A 140 7.28 14.25 0.44
C CYS A 140 8.00 15.54 0.86
N PRO A 141 9.27 15.72 0.48
CA PRO A 141 10.02 16.91 0.88
C PRO A 141 9.48 18.20 0.27
N GLU A 142 8.74 18.12 -0.85
CA GLU A 142 8.22 19.30 -1.55
C GLU A 142 6.88 19.80 -0.99
N CYS A 143 5.98 18.90 -0.59
CA CYS A 143 4.62 19.28 -0.17
C CYS A 143 4.17 18.71 1.17
N GLY A 144 4.99 17.90 1.84
CA GLY A 144 4.69 17.28 3.14
C GLY A 144 3.71 16.10 3.10
N GLU A 145 3.06 15.83 1.97
CA GLU A 145 2.13 14.72 1.77
C GLU A 145 2.83 13.36 1.83
N THR A 146 2.08 12.29 2.08
CA THR A 146 2.64 10.93 2.09
C THR A 146 3.23 10.52 0.73
N MET A 147 4.13 9.55 0.75
CA MET A 147 4.70 8.95 -0.45
C MET A 147 4.37 7.45 -0.49
N ARG A 148 4.57 6.84 -1.64
CA ARG A 148 4.45 5.39 -1.85
C ARG A 148 5.59 4.89 -2.71
N ILE A 149 5.87 3.59 -2.65
CA ILE A 149 6.79 2.98 -3.62
C ILE A 149 6.05 2.76 -4.94
N ARG A 150 6.69 3.21 -6.02
CA ARG A 150 6.36 2.87 -7.39
C ARG A 150 7.48 2.01 -7.98
N GLN A 151 7.09 0.94 -8.67
CA GLN A 151 7.99 0.13 -9.47
C GLN A 151 8.10 0.72 -10.89
N GLY A 152 9.32 0.81 -11.39
CA GLY A 152 9.63 1.13 -12.79
C GLY A 152 10.06 -0.10 -13.57
N GLY A 153 10.53 0.14 -14.80
CA GLY A 153 10.99 -0.94 -15.69
C GLY A 153 12.20 -1.71 -15.15
N PHE A 154 12.36 -2.94 -15.63
CA PHE A 154 13.54 -3.75 -15.40
C PHE A 154 14.75 -3.17 -16.13
N ASN A 155 15.88 -3.07 -15.45
CA ASN A 155 17.13 -2.60 -16.04
C ASN A 155 17.99 -3.80 -16.46
N ASP A 156 18.10 -4.01 -17.77
CA ASP A 156 18.84 -5.15 -18.33
C ASP A 156 20.33 -5.15 -18.03
N LYS A 157 20.93 -3.98 -17.74
CA LYS A 157 22.36 -3.87 -17.40
C LYS A 157 22.63 -4.28 -15.97
N THR A 158 21.82 -3.79 -15.04
CA THR A 158 21.98 -4.11 -13.61
C THR A 158 21.26 -5.39 -13.20
N LYS A 159 20.43 -5.95 -14.08
CA LYS A 159 19.51 -7.07 -13.80
C LYS A 159 18.62 -6.83 -12.57
N ARG A 160 18.25 -5.57 -12.36
CA ARG A 160 17.48 -5.11 -11.19
C ARG A 160 16.28 -4.29 -11.63
N ARG A 161 15.27 -4.21 -10.76
CA ARG A 161 14.13 -3.32 -10.97
C ARG A 161 14.47 -1.91 -10.50
N ASN A 162 13.88 -0.92 -11.15
CA ASN A 162 13.97 0.45 -10.68
C ASN A 162 12.81 0.72 -9.72
N PHE A 163 13.09 1.39 -8.59
CA PHE A 163 12.07 1.81 -7.64
C PHE A 163 12.16 3.31 -7.41
N TYR A 164 11.02 3.89 -7.07
CA TYR A 164 10.91 5.32 -6.82
C TYR A 164 9.90 5.57 -5.70
N TRP A 165 10.20 6.54 -4.85
CA TRP A 165 9.19 7.18 -4.03
C TRP A 165 8.39 8.14 -4.91
N GLN A 166 7.07 7.97 -4.90
CA GLN A 166 6.13 8.85 -5.57
C GLN A 166 5.23 9.52 -4.53
N CYS A 167 5.14 10.84 -4.58
CA CYS A 167 4.18 11.58 -3.76
C CYS A 167 2.74 11.18 -4.11
N THR A 168 1.88 11.09 -3.10
CA THR A 168 0.47 10.75 -3.26
C THR A 168 -0.43 11.96 -3.51
N SER A 169 0.11 13.19 -3.43
CA SER A 169 -0.66 14.41 -3.62
C SER A 169 -1.24 14.50 -5.02
N ALA A 170 -2.54 14.78 -5.11
CA ALA A 170 -3.19 15.17 -6.36
C ALA A 170 -3.00 16.68 -6.67
N LYS A 171 -2.62 17.48 -5.67
CA LYS A 171 -2.52 18.95 -5.78
C LYS A 171 -1.20 19.42 -6.37
N PHE A 172 -0.12 18.68 -6.13
CA PHE A 172 1.23 19.10 -6.49
C PHE A 172 1.87 18.11 -7.47
N SER A 173 2.55 18.63 -8.49
CA SER A 173 3.38 17.83 -9.40
C SER A 173 4.75 17.59 -8.77
N CYS A 174 4.80 16.77 -7.72
CA CYS A 174 6.04 16.46 -7.02
C CYS A 174 6.90 15.46 -7.83
N PRO A 175 8.22 15.68 -7.90
CA PRO A 175 9.12 14.76 -8.59
C PRO A 175 9.17 13.41 -7.87
N THR A 176 9.40 12.34 -8.65
CA THR A 176 9.71 11.03 -8.08
C THR A 176 11.15 11.00 -7.57
N ILE A 177 11.37 10.44 -6.38
CA ILE A 177 12.70 10.29 -5.79
C ILE A 177 13.16 8.86 -6.02
N LYS A 178 14.38 8.65 -6.52
CA LYS A 178 14.91 7.30 -6.76
C LYS A 178 15.05 6.54 -5.44
N LEU A 179 14.63 5.29 -5.43
CA LEU A 179 14.80 4.34 -4.34
C LEU A 179 15.68 3.18 -4.84
N ASP A 180 16.76 2.89 -4.11
CA ASP A 180 17.58 1.68 -4.32
C ASP A 180 17.52 0.85 -3.04
N PRO A 181 16.61 -0.14 -2.95
CA PRO A 181 16.34 -0.88 -1.71
C PRO A 181 17.61 -1.43 -1.07
N MET A 182 18.55 -1.93 -1.88
CA MET A 182 19.79 -2.54 -1.38
C MET A 182 20.84 -1.53 -0.89
N LYS A 183 20.68 -0.23 -1.17
CA LYS A 183 21.58 0.82 -0.71
C LYS A 183 20.99 1.63 0.44
N GLU A 184 19.70 1.47 0.70
CA GLU A 184 19.08 2.05 1.89
C GLU A 184 19.76 1.45 3.13
N ARG A 185 20.10 2.29 4.10
CA ARG A 185 20.59 1.84 5.40
C ARG A 185 19.45 1.36 6.29
N ALA A 186 18.55 0.58 5.72
CA ALA A 186 17.28 0.22 6.33
C ALA A 186 17.22 -1.28 6.65
N SER A 187 16.23 -1.66 7.45
CA SER A 187 15.84 -3.04 7.71
C SER A 187 14.35 -3.19 7.43
N VAL A 188 13.96 -4.32 6.85
CA VAL A 188 12.58 -4.75 6.74
C VAL A 188 12.30 -5.73 7.86
N ILE A 189 11.36 -5.38 8.73
CA ILE A 189 10.88 -6.27 9.79
C ILE A 189 9.57 -6.85 9.29
N ARG A 190 9.48 -8.17 9.22
CA ARG A 190 8.27 -8.89 8.80
C ARG A 190 8.24 -10.29 9.39
N LYS A 191 7.08 -10.95 9.36
CA LYS A 191 7.04 -12.40 9.60
C LYS A 191 7.91 -13.14 8.60
N GLN A 192 8.40 -14.31 9.00
CA GLN A 192 8.98 -15.27 8.06
C GLN A 192 8.00 -15.51 6.91
N ASP A 193 8.52 -15.52 5.70
CA ASP A 193 7.75 -15.67 4.48
C ASP A 193 8.59 -16.45 3.45
N PRO A 194 8.27 -17.72 3.17
CA PRO A 194 9.02 -18.51 2.18
C PRO A 194 8.97 -17.88 0.77
N ASN A 195 7.99 -17.02 0.48
CA ASN A 195 7.90 -16.27 -0.78
C ASN A 195 8.96 -15.16 -0.90
N LEU A 196 9.64 -14.82 0.20
CA LEU A 196 10.71 -13.82 0.24
C LEU A 196 12.03 -14.38 0.82
N ASP A 197 11.96 -15.44 1.62
CA ASP A 197 13.12 -16.01 2.32
C ASP A 197 13.84 -17.11 1.51
N LEU A 198 13.13 -17.83 0.63
CA LEU A 198 13.77 -18.80 -0.27
C LEU A 198 14.68 -18.11 -1.28
N SER A 199 15.68 -18.84 -1.81
CA SER A 199 16.53 -18.29 -2.85
C SER A 199 15.73 -17.97 -4.13
N THR A 200 16.17 -16.98 -4.91
CA THR A 200 15.51 -16.64 -6.18
C THR A 200 15.40 -17.84 -7.14
N PRO A 201 16.44 -18.70 -7.31
CA PRO A 201 16.31 -19.94 -8.08
C PRO A 201 15.21 -20.88 -7.56
N ASP A 202 15.10 -21.08 -6.25
CA ASP A 202 14.12 -21.99 -5.66
C ASP A 202 12.69 -21.47 -5.86
N ARG A 203 12.46 -20.17 -5.59
CA ARG A 203 11.16 -19.54 -5.84
C ARG A 203 10.76 -19.62 -7.30
N ARG A 204 11.72 -19.41 -8.20
CA ARG A 204 11.49 -19.49 -9.65
C ARG A 204 11.11 -20.91 -10.06
N ALA A 205 11.84 -21.91 -9.57
CA ALA A 205 11.53 -23.32 -9.85
C ALA A 205 10.12 -23.70 -9.39
N ILE A 206 9.67 -23.16 -8.25
CA ILE A 206 8.29 -23.36 -7.77
C ILE A 206 7.29 -22.60 -8.65
N TRP A 207 7.53 -21.32 -8.94
CA TRP A 207 6.64 -20.47 -9.74
C TRP A 207 6.43 -20.98 -11.17
N GLU A 208 7.44 -21.59 -11.77
CA GLU A 208 7.38 -22.10 -13.15
C GLU A 208 6.59 -23.42 -13.27
N ARG A 209 6.20 -24.02 -12.15
CA ARG A 209 5.34 -25.22 -12.16
C ARG A 209 3.92 -24.90 -12.61
N LYS A 210 3.40 -25.72 -13.53
CA LYS A 210 2.05 -25.53 -14.12
C LYS A 210 0.93 -25.59 -13.09
N ASP A 211 0.99 -26.52 -12.15
CA ASP A 211 0.00 -26.67 -11.08
C ASP A 211 -0.03 -25.43 -10.17
N VAL A 212 1.13 -24.90 -9.79
CA VAL A 212 1.25 -23.66 -8.99
C VAL A 212 0.66 -22.46 -9.74
N LEU A 213 0.95 -22.30 -11.03
CA LEU A 213 0.40 -21.21 -11.85
C LEU A 213 -1.13 -21.29 -11.95
N VAL A 214 -1.69 -22.49 -12.17
CA VAL A 214 -3.14 -22.69 -12.28
C VAL A 214 -3.83 -22.43 -10.95
N GLU A 215 -3.27 -22.93 -9.85
CA GLU A 215 -3.79 -22.70 -8.51
C GLU A 215 -3.75 -21.22 -8.14
N THR A 216 -2.61 -20.55 -8.35
CA THR A 216 -2.45 -19.12 -8.08
C THR A 216 -3.45 -18.29 -8.90
N ALA A 217 -3.61 -18.60 -10.18
CA ALA A 217 -4.60 -17.92 -11.03
C ALA A 217 -6.05 -18.18 -10.57
N SER A 218 -6.35 -19.37 -10.03
CA SER A 218 -7.65 -19.66 -9.43
C SER A 218 -7.91 -18.83 -8.18
N ARG A 219 -6.92 -18.77 -7.27
CA ARG A 219 -6.99 -17.99 -6.02
C ARG A 219 -7.18 -16.50 -6.29
N LEU A 220 -6.41 -15.93 -7.22
CA LEU A 220 -6.58 -14.53 -7.64
C LEU A 220 -7.94 -14.27 -8.30
N ARG A 221 -8.46 -15.20 -9.11
CA ARG A 221 -9.81 -15.06 -9.70
C ARG A 221 -10.90 -15.07 -8.64
N ASN A 222 -10.75 -15.90 -7.62
CA ASN A 222 -11.67 -15.92 -6.49
C ASN A 222 -11.60 -14.64 -5.66
N ALA A 223 -10.56 -13.81 -5.84
CA ALA A 223 -10.34 -12.54 -5.15
C ALA A 223 -10.88 -11.31 -5.88
N LEU A 224 -11.41 -11.48 -7.08
CA LEU A 224 -11.81 -10.33 -7.89
C LEU A 224 -12.99 -9.60 -7.26
N GLY A 225 -12.87 -8.28 -7.16
CA GLY A 225 -13.90 -7.41 -6.59
C GLY A 225 -13.87 -7.26 -5.07
N ASP A 226 -13.05 -8.04 -4.36
CA ASP A 226 -12.86 -7.88 -2.92
C ASP A 226 -11.99 -6.64 -2.63
N ASP A 227 -12.28 -6.01 -1.49
CA ASP A 227 -11.52 -4.87 -0.98
C ASP A 227 -10.22 -5.34 -0.31
N ASP A 228 -9.10 -4.70 -0.65
CA ASP A 228 -7.82 -4.87 0.04
C ASP A 228 -7.53 -3.65 0.93
N SER A 229 -7.69 -3.80 2.25
CA SER A 229 -7.53 -2.70 3.23
C SER A 229 -6.11 -2.15 3.33
N GLU A 230 -5.12 -2.90 2.88
CA GLU A 230 -3.73 -2.45 2.88
C GLU A 230 -3.42 -1.60 1.64
N ILE A 231 -4.09 -1.89 0.51
CA ILE A 231 -3.94 -1.14 -0.74
C ILE A 231 -5.02 -0.06 -0.85
N VAL A 232 -4.69 1.15 -0.42
CA VAL A 232 -5.64 2.27 -0.35
C VAL A 232 -5.40 3.27 -1.47
N CYS A 233 -6.47 3.73 -2.12
CA CYS A 233 -6.39 4.81 -3.10
C CYS A 233 -5.97 6.12 -2.41
N PRO A 234 -4.88 6.78 -2.83
CA PRO A 234 -4.45 8.01 -2.18
C PRO A 234 -5.40 9.19 -2.37
N ALA A 235 -6.18 9.19 -3.46
CA ALA A 235 -7.11 10.27 -3.77
C ALA A 235 -8.44 10.13 -3.00
N HIS A 236 -8.99 8.92 -2.94
CA HIS A 236 -10.33 8.66 -2.40
C HIS A 236 -10.32 7.99 -1.03
N LEU A 237 -9.15 7.54 -0.55
CA LEU A 237 -8.95 6.85 0.74
C LEU A 237 -9.78 5.56 0.91
N LEU A 238 -10.25 5.00 -0.21
CA LEU A 238 -10.93 3.72 -0.25
C LEU A 238 -9.95 2.56 -0.48
N PRO A 239 -10.20 1.39 0.15
CA PRO A 239 -9.58 0.13 -0.26
C PRO A 239 -9.74 -0.09 -1.76
N MET A 240 -8.68 -0.55 -2.40
CA MET A 240 -8.70 -0.86 -3.82
C MET A 240 -9.11 -2.31 -4.06
N LYS A 241 -9.73 -2.55 -5.21
CA LYS A 241 -10.21 -3.87 -5.60
C LYS A 241 -9.31 -4.48 -6.65
N LEU A 242 -9.06 -5.78 -6.52
CA LEU A 242 -8.33 -6.53 -7.55
C LEU A 242 -9.27 -6.80 -8.73
N LEU A 243 -8.90 -6.38 -9.94
CA LEU A 243 -9.66 -6.62 -11.16
C LEU A 243 -8.75 -7.10 -12.31
N PRO A 244 -9.33 -7.75 -13.35
CA PRO A 244 -8.61 -8.03 -14.58
C PRO A 244 -8.25 -6.74 -15.32
N ARG A 245 -7.05 -6.69 -15.89
CA ARG A 245 -6.61 -5.63 -16.81
C ARG A 245 -7.37 -5.76 -18.13
N SER A 246 -7.79 -4.62 -18.70
CA SER A 246 -8.51 -4.58 -19.97
C SER A 246 -7.69 -5.11 -21.16
N GLN A 247 -6.36 -5.11 -21.08
CA GLN A 247 -5.43 -5.55 -22.12
C GLN A 247 -4.52 -6.69 -21.63
N ALA A 248 -5.08 -7.63 -20.87
CA ALA A 248 -4.32 -8.80 -20.40
C ALA A 248 -3.91 -9.71 -21.59
N ASP A 249 -2.65 -10.16 -21.61
CA ASP A 249 -2.12 -11.11 -22.59
C ASP A 249 -2.31 -12.58 -22.17
N GLY A 250 -3.02 -12.82 -21.06
CA GLY A 250 -3.29 -14.13 -20.48
C GLY A 250 -2.18 -14.67 -19.57
N ARG A 251 -1.05 -13.97 -19.40
CA ARG A 251 -0.03 -14.34 -18.40
C ARG A 251 -0.41 -13.79 -17.03
N LEU A 252 -0.14 -14.56 -15.98
CA LEU A 252 -0.59 -14.25 -14.62
C LEU A 252 -0.11 -12.87 -14.13
N LEU A 253 1.15 -12.51 -14.38
CA LEU A 253 1.78 -11.23 -14.00
C LEU A 253 1.38 -10.03 -14.86
N THR A 254 0.44 -10.19 -15.76
CA THR A 254 -0.05 -9.13 -16.67
C THR A 254 -1.57 -9.14 -16.74
N THR A 255 -2.22 -10.00 -15.95
CA THR A 255 -3.67 -10.18 -15.99
C THR A 255 -4.39 -9.31 -14.98
N TYR A 256 -3.79 -8.98 -13.83
CA TYR A 256 -4.51 -8.33 -12.73
C TYR A 256 -3.89 -6.98 -12.33
N GLU A 257 -4.73 -6.09 -11.85
CA GLU A 257 -4.35 -4.82 -11.24
C GLU A 257 -5.32 -4.45 -10.11
N TYR A 258 -4.82 -3.74 -9.10
CA TYR A 258 -5.69 -3.05 -8.15
C TYR A 258 -6.21 -1.77 -8.78
N VAL A 259 -7.50 -1.51 -8.62
CA VAL A 259 -8.15 -0.28 -9.09
C VAL A 259 -8.99 0.37 -7.98
N CYS A 260 -9.09 1.70 -8.05
CA CYS A 260 -10.10 2.44 -7.30
C CYS A 260 -11.35 2.61 -8.19
N LEU A 261 -12.54 2.32 -7.65
CA LEU A 261 -13.80 2.44 -8.39
C LEU A 261 -14.54 3.76 -8.17
N ALA A 262 -13.95 4.69 -7.40
CA ALA A 262 -14.50 6.03 -7.22
C ALA A 262 -14.37 6.89 -8.48
N VAL A 263 -15.08 8.03 -8.47
CA VAL A 263 -15.02 9.07 -9.51
C VAL A 263 -14.43 10.35 -8.91
N ASP A 264 -13.81 11.17 -9.76
CA ASP A 264 -13.40 12.52 -9.36
C ASP A 264 -14.59 13.49 -9.35
N SER A 265 -14.35 14.73 -8.87
CA SER A 265 -15.38 15.77 -8.85
C SER A 265 -16.01 16.10 -10.22
N GLU A 266 -15.39 15.72 -11.33
CA GLU A 266 -15.93 15.91 -12.69
C GLU A 266 -16.70 14.68 -13.19
N GLY A 267 -16.82 13.63 -12.37
CA GLY A 267 -17.52 12.39 -12.70
C GLY A 267 -16.68 11.41 -13.52
N ARG A 268 -15.36 11.64 -13.64
CA ARG A 268 -14.46 10.74 -14.37
C ARG A 268 -14.00 9.64 -13.44
N ALA A 269 -13.91 8.42 -13.96
CA ALA A 269 -13.38 7.29 -13.20
C ALA A 269 -11.96 7.57 -12.70
N CYS A 270 -11.68 7.17 -11.45
CA CYS A 270 -10.36 7.26 -10.87
C CYS A 270 -9.33 6.55 -11.75
N GLN A 271 -8.24 7.25 -12.10
CA GLN A 271 -7.18 6.68 -12.93
C GLN A 271 -6.11 5.95 -12.12
N HIS A 272 -6.30 5.84 -10.80
CA HIS A 272 -5.34 5.21 -9.91
C HIS A 272 -5.38 3.69 -10.03
N ARG A 273 -4.29 3.12 -10.54
CA ARG A 273 -4.13 1.68 -10.78
C ARG A 273 -2.76 1.20 -10.31
N ILE A 274 -2.71 -0.05 -9.85
CA ILE A 274 -1.48 -0.72 -9.42
C ILE A 274 -1.43 -2.12 -10.05
N PRO A 275 -0.63 -2.33 -11.11
CA PRO A 275 -0.54 -3.64 -11.76
C PRO A 275 0.22 -4.65 -10.88
N LEU A 276 -0.20 -5.92 -10.94
CA LEU A 276 0.55 -7.04 -10.36
C LEU A 276 1.52 -7.61 -11.39
N GLU A 277 2.78 -7.18 -11.34
CA GLU A 277 3.81 -7.42 -12.36
C GLU A 277 4.90 -8.41 -11.94
N THR A 278 4.89 -8.83 -10.68
CA THR A 278 5.98 -9.60 -10.08
C THR A 278 5.47 -10.70 -9.15
N PHE A 279 6.28 -11.74 -8.97
CA PHE A 279 6.01 -12.80 -8.01
C PHE A 279 5.76 -12.27 -6.58
N PRO A 280 6.60 -11.38 -6.00
CA PRO A 280 6.34 -10.82 -4.67
C PRO A 280 5.00 -10.08 -4.56
N GLN A 281 4.61 -9.32 -5.59
CA GLN A 281 3.33 -8.61 -5.60
C GLN A 281 2.13 -9.57 -5.59
N VAL A 282 2.18 -10.65 -6.38
CA VAL A 282 1.12 -11.66 -6.41
C VAL A 282 1.06 -12.44 -5.10
N SER A 283 2.23 -12.83 -4.56
CA SER A 283 2.31 -13.50 -3.27
C SER A 283 1.69 -12.66 -2.16
N GLU A 284 2.02 -11.37 -2.11
CA GLU A 284 1.49 -10.48 -1.07
C GLU A 284 0.00 -10.19 -1.24
N ALA A 285 -0.49 -10.06 -2.48
CA ALA A 285 -1.93 -9.95 -2.73
C ALA A 285 -2.70 -11.14 -2.15
N LEU A 286 -2.18 -12.36 -2.33
CA LEU A 286 -2.77 -13.57 -1.74
C LEU A 286 -2.62 -13.60 -0.23
N ARG A 287 -1.44 -13.28 0.28
CA ARG A 287 -1.12 -13.33 1.71
C ARG A 287 -1.98 -12.38 2.54
N ARG A 288 -2.22 -11.16 2.05
CA ARG A 288 -3.10 -10.20 2.75
C ARG A 288 -4.55 -10.66 2.83
N ARG A 289 -4.99 -11.46 1.86
CA ARG A 289 -6.37 -11.94 1.78
C ARG A 289 -6.58 -13.27 2.50
N GLU A 290 -5.64 -14.20 2.32
CA GLU A 290 -5.80 -15.61 2.71
C GLU A 290 -4.85 -16.01 3.85
N GLY A 291 -3.99 -15.10 4.31
CA GLY A 291 -2.95 -15.36 5.31
C GLY A 291 -1.71 -16.08 4.77
N GLN A 292 -1.76 -16.56 3.52
CA GLN A 292 -0.69 -17.35 2.89
C GLN A 292 -0.39 -16.87 1.46
N GLY A 293 0.90 -16.88 1.10
CA GLY A 293 1.38 -16.50 -0.23
C GLY A 293 1.19 -17.60 -1.28
N ILE A 294 2.07 -17.61 -2.29
CA ILE A 294 2.09 -18.67 -3.32
C ILE A 294 2.70 -19.95 -2.76
N ILE A 295 3.81 -19.79 -2.05
CA ILE A 295 4.53 -20.86 -1.36
C ILE A 295 3.98 -20.91 0.05
N ASN A 296 3.39 -22.05 0.41
CA ASN A 296 2.81 -22.24 1.73
C ASN A 296 3.93 -22.48 2.76
N SER A 297 3.74 -21.90 3.95
CA SER A 297 4.59 -22.09 5.14
C SER A 297 4.02 -23.19 6.03
#